data_AF-A0A514Z7Z8-F1
#
_entry.id   AF-A0A514Z7Z8-F1
#
_cell.length_a   1.000
_cell.length_b   1.000
_cell.length_c   1.000
_cell.angle_alpha   90.00
_cell.angle_beta   90.00
_cell.angle_gamma   90.00
#
_symmetry.space_group_name_H-M   'P 1'
#
loop_
_entity.id
_entity.type
_entity.pdbx_description
1 polymer ?
#
loop_
_entity_poly.entity_id
_entity_poly.type
_entity_poly.pdbx_seq_one_letter_code
_entity_poly.pdbx_strand_id
1 'polypeptide(L)'
;MIKKNLLYKEELKLINKKIRKLRIPLAKLSKSLEIPIVRLSDILSSKVETDRGTIQNLHIFLGMREKVEETQETPLLSEVRLNKEQTKIFFLFVRKIMKERRLTIIKLAQGLDMEVSTVSDILYFRRGAPGSFIKALAQFLRFEGELTTEVALFQLLECHGYEYSKEESTVIAKRYLEPKLMKFVQS
;
A
#
# COMPACT_ATOMS: atom_id res chain seq x y z
N MET A 1 22.43 -15.39 17.96
CA MET A 1 21.26 -15.79 17.14
C MET A 1 19.98 -16.13 17.94
N ILE A 2 20.04 -16.43 19.24
CA ILE A 2 18.87 -16.93 20.01
C ILE A 2 17.74 -15.89 20.24
N LYS A 3 18.04 -14.59 20.26
CA LYS A 3 17.06 -13.54 20.60
C LYS A 3 15.94 -13.32 19.56
N LYS A 4 16.20 -13.56 18.26
CA LYS A 4 15.21 -13.29 17.19
C LYS A 4 14.01 -14.26 17.23
N ASN A 5 14.24 -15.51 17.62
CA ASN A 5 13.20 -16.54 17.64
C ASN A 5 12.24 -16.41 18.85
N LEU A 6 12.65 -15.68 19.90
CA LEU A 6 11.79 -15.39 21.05
C LEU A 6 10.79 -14.25 20.76
N LEU A 7 11.24 -13.22 20.05
CA LEU A 7 10.47 -12.02 19.74
C LEU A 7 9.21 -12.35 18.91
N TYR A 8 9.36 -13.16 17.87
CA TYR A 8 8.24 -13.54 16.98
C TYR A 8 7.19 -14.43 17.68
N LYS A 9 7.58 -15.21 18.69
CA LYS A 9 6.62 -16.02 19.46
C LYS A 9 5.69 -15.14 20.30
N GLU A 10 6.16 -14.00 20.80
CA GLU A 10 5.32 -13.07 21.55
C GLU A 10 4.35 -12.30 20.63
N GLU A 11 4.82 -11.90 19.45
CA GLU A 11 3.98 -11.26 18.43
C GLU A 11 2.87 -12.19 17.93
N LEU A 12 3.21 -13.46 17.64
CA LEU A 12 2.21 -14.46 17.22
C LEU A 12 1.16 -14.72 18.31
N LYS A 13 1.54 -14.70 19.59
CA LYS A 13 0.58 -14.76 20.70
C LYS A 13 -0.36 -13.55 20.71
N LEU A 14 0.16 -12.35 20.47
CA LEU A 14 -0.63 -11.12 20.41
C LEU A 14 -1.61 -11.12 19.22
N ILE A 15 -1.13 -11.54 18.05
CA ILE A 15 -1.91 -11.74 16.83
C ILE A 15 -3.05 -12.74 17.09
N ASN A 16 -2.75 -13.91 17.64
CA ASN A 16 -3.76 -14.94 17.94
C ASN A 16 -4.81 -14.43 18.94
N LYS A 17 -4.39 -13.70 19.99
CA LYS A 17 -5.30 -13.04 20.93
C LYS A 17 -6.22 -12.04 20.25
N LYS A 18 -5.71 -11.25 19.29
CA LYS A 18 -6.50 -10.28 18.52
C LYS A 18 -7.49 -10.97 17.59
N ILE A 19 -7.08 -12.02 16.87
CA ILE A 19 -7.95 -12.83 16.00
C ILE A 19 -9.14 -13.36 16.80
N ARG A 20 -8.89 -13.94 17.98
CA ARG A 20 -9.94 -14.43 18.88
C ARG A 20 -10.86 -13.32 19.36
N LYS A 21 -10.31 -12.16 19.76
CA LYS A 21 -11.10 -10.99 20.20
C LYS A 21 -12.02 -10.46 19.09
N LEU A 22 -11.52 -10.41 17.86
CA LEU A 22 -12.27 -9.93 16.69
C LEU A 22 -13.16 -11.01 16.06
N ARG A 23 -13.15 -12.24 16.59
CA ARG A 23 -13.90 -13.40 16.07
C ARG A 23 -13.68 -13.62 14.57
N ILE A 24 -12.45 -13.41 14.10
CA ILE A 24 -12.13 -13.56 12.68
C ILE A 24 -11.98 -15.05 12.35
N PRO A 25 -12.76 -15.60 11.40
CA PRO A 25 -12.61 -17.00 11.00
C PRO A 25 -11.24 -17.25 10.36
N LEU A 26 -10.58 -18.36 10.74
CA LEU A 26 -9.27 -18.73 10.20
C LEU A 26 -9.31 -18.88 8.67
N ALA A 27 -10.41 -19.40 8.12
CA ALA A 27 -10.62 -19.52 6.68
C ALA A 27 -10.60 -18.17 5.95
N LYS A 28 -11.10 -17.11 6.59
CA LYS A 28 -11.09 -15.75 6.03
C LYS A 28 -9.65 -15.21 5.98
N LEU A 29 -8.91 -15.37 7.08
CA LEU A 29 -7.49 -15.00 7.15
C LEU A 29 -6.65 -15.75 6.12
N SER A 30 -6.85 -17.07 6.02
CA SER A 30 -6.16 -17.94 5.07
C SER A 30 -6.37 -17.48 3.64
N LYS A 31 -7.62 -17.18 3.26
CA LYS A 31 -7.92 -16.69 1.90
C LYS A 31 -7.31 -15.32 1.63
N SER A 32 -7.31 -14.43 2.61
CA SER A 32 -6.78 -13.07 2.45
C SER A 32 -5.25 -12.98 2.45
N LEU A 33 -4.58 -13.92 3.10
CA LEU A 33 -3.11 -13.97 3.17
C LEU A 33 -2.52 -14.97 2.16
N GLU A 34 -3.37 -15.70 1.44
CA GLU A 34 -2.97 -16.79 0.53
C GLU A 34 -2.14 -17.89 1.21
N ILE A 35 -2.34 -18.07 2.52
CA ILE A 35 -1.67 -19.10 3.32
C ILE A 35 -2.66 -20.24 3.56
N PRO A 36 -2.30 -21.52 3.31
CA PRO A 36 -3.16 -22.66 3.63
C PRO A 36 -3.61 -22.66 5.10
N ILE A 37 -4.89 -22.96 5.36
CA ILE A 37 -5.50 -22.91 6.70
C ILE A 37 -4.67 -23.67 7.74
N VAL A 38 -4.19 -24.87 7.39
CA VAL A 38 -3.37 -25.72 8.26
C VAL A 38 -2.07 -25.02 8.63
N ARG A 39 -1.36 -24.47 7.63
CA ARG A 39 -0.11 -23.74 7.83
C ARG A 39 -0.32 -22.49 8.68
N LEU A 40 -1.40 -21.74 8.44
CA LEU A 40 -1.76 -20.58 9.24
C LEU A 40 -2.05 -20.97 10.71
N SER A 41 -2.73 -22.09 10.93
CA SER A 41 -2.98 -22.63 12.27
C SER A 41 -1.68 -22.97 13.00
N ASP A 42 -0.71 -23.58 12.30
CA ASP A 42 0.60 -23.91 12.86
C ASP A 42 1.44 -22.67 13.16
N ILE A 43 1.39 -21.65 12.29
CA ILE A 43 2.02 -20.34 12.50
C ILE A 43 1.46 -19.67 13.77
N LEU A 44 0.13 -19.58 13.89
CA LEU A 44 -0.53 -18.94 15.04
C LEU A 44 -0.35 -19.72 16.35
N SER A 45 0.01 -21.00 16.25
CA SER A 45 0.36 -21.86 17.38
C SER A 45 1.86 -21.90 17.66
N SER A 46 2.66 -21.13 16.89
CA SER A 46 4.13 -21.11 16.96
C SER A 46 4.79 -22.48 16.82
N LYS A 47 4.14 -23.42 16.11
CA LYS A 47 4.64 -24.78 15.86
C LYS A 47 5.66 -24.83 14.72
N VAL A 48 5.66 -23.81 13.87
CA VAL A 48 6.55 -23.68 12.72
C VAL A 48 7.30 -22.35 12.78
N GLU A 49 8.53 -22.34 12.26
CA GLU A 49 9.24 -21.09 12.06
C GLU A 49 8.51 -20.25 11.00
N THR A 50 8.40 -18.96 11.28
CA THR A 50 7.63 -18.01 10.47
C THR A 50 8.52 -16.82 10.17
N ASP A 51 8.53 -16.39 8.92
CA ASP A 51 9.28 -15.21 8.49
C ASP A 51 8.59 -13.91 8.90
N ARG A 52 9.36 -12.82 8.92
CA ARG A 52 8.89 -11.48 9.30
C ARG A 52 7.82 -10.94 8.35
N GLY A 53 7.87 -11.26 7.05
CA GLY A 53 6.89 -10.80 6.07
C GLY A 53 5.50 -11.38 6.35
N THR A 54 5.43 -12.66 6.71
CA THR A 54 4.18 -13.31 7.13
C THR A 54 3.59 -12.67 8.40
N ILE A 55 4.43 -12.34 9.38
CA ILE A 55 4.01 -11.68 10.62
C ILE A 55 3.50 -10.25 10.34
N GLN A 56 4.21 -9.49 9.51
CA GLN A 56 3.83 -8.14 9.11
C GLN A 56 2.51 -8.13 8.34
N ASN A 57 2.30 -9.09 7.44
CA ASN A 57 1.02 -9.25 6.72
C ASN A 57 -0.15 -9.54 7.67
N LEU A 58 0.08 -10.34 8.73
CA LEU A 58 -0.91 -10.57 9.79
C LEU A 58 -1.21 -9.28 10.58
N HIS A 59 -0.19 -8.49 10.90
CA HIS A 59 -0.35 -7.19 11.56
C HIS A 59 -1.20 -6.22 10.73
N ILE A 60 -0.88 -6.10 9.43
CA ILE A 60 -1.61 -5.25 8.48
C ILE A 60 -3.07 -5.71 8.39
N PHE A 61 -3.31 -7.01 8.20
CA PHE A 61 -4.65 -7.56 8.07
C PHE A 61 -5.51 -7.31 9.32
N LEU A 62 -4.90 -7.40 10.50
CA LEU A 62 -5.59 -7.21 11.78
C LEU A 62 -5.69 -5.75 12.21
N GLY A 63 -5.19 -4.81 11.40
CA GLY A 63 -5.09 -3.40 11.75
C GLY A 63 -4.29 -3.17 13.03
N MET A 64 -3.40 -4.11 13.36
CA MET A 64 -2.48 -4.00 14.48
C MET A 64 -1.34 -3.12 14.02
N ARG A 65 -1.43 -1.81 14.31
CA ARG A 65 -0.25 -0.94 14.21
C ARG A 65 0.81 -1.55 15.11
N GLU A 66 1.87 -2.10 14.53
CA GLU A 66 3.06 -2.40 15.29
C GLU A 66 3.45 -1.11 16.02
N LYS A 67 3.58 -1.17 17.35
CA LYS A 67 4.56 -0.32 18.01
C LYS A 67 5.92 -0.92 17.63
N VAL A 68 6.34 -0.72 16.39
CA VAL A 68 7.75 -0.89 16.06
C VAL A 68 8.41 0.25 16.82
N GLU A 69 9.24 -0.09 17.81
CA GLU A 69 10.20 0.86 18.32
C GLU A 69 10.92 1.48 17.12
N GLU A 70 10.88 2.81 17.05
CA GLU A 70 11.57 3.64 16.08
C GLU A 70 13.07 3.32 16.14
N THR A 71 13.55 2.35 15.37
CA THR A 71 14.99 2.15 15.15
C THR A 71 15.33 1.43 13.85
N GLN A 72 14.42 1.44 12.88
CA GLN A 72 14.78 1.27 11.49
C GLN A 72 14.15 2.43 10.74
N GLU A 73 15.00 3.34 10.25
CA GLU A 73 14.67 4.17 9.10
C GLU A 73 14.06 3.23 8.04
N THR A 74 12.73 3.18 7.95
CA THR A 74 12.09 2.77 6.69
C THR A 74 12.74 3.62 5.63
N PRO A 75 13.28 3.04 4.53
CA PRO A 75 13.89 3.84 3.49
C PRO A 75 12.78 4.73 2.90
N LEU A 76 12.72 5.95 3.41
CA LEU A 76 11.97 7.04 2.81
C LEU A 76 12.47 7.13 1.37
N LEU A 77 11.54 7.28 0.43
CA LEU A 77 11.79 7.40 -1.01
C LEU A 77 13.16 8.03 -1.30
N SER A 78 14.13 7.21 -1.71
CA SER A 78 15.54 7.61 -1.83
C SER A 78 15.71 8.56 -3.01
N GLU A 79 15.04 8.26 -4.13
CA GLU A 79 15.21 8.96 -5.39
C GLU A 79 13.89 9.12 -6.19
N VAL A 80 13.72 10.29 -6.81
CA VAL A 80 12.63 10.61 -7.74
C VAL A 80 13.22 11.12 -9.04
N ARG A 81 12.99 10.39 -10.14
CA ARG A 81 13.32 10.80 -11.51
C ARG A 81 12.19 10.35 -12.43
N LEU A 82 11.12 11.11 -12.46
CA LEU A 82 9.99 10.87 -13.36
C LEU A 82 10.03 11.83 -14.55
N ASN A 83 9.81 11.31 -15.75
CA ASN A 83 9.57 12.14 -16.92
C ASN A 83 8.16 12.77 -16.88
N LYS A 84 7.83 13.60 -17.88
CA LYS A 84 6.55 14.33 -17.93
C LYS A 84 5.33 13.39 -17.94
N GLU A 85 5.40 12.28 -18.66
CA GLU A 85 4.29 11.32 -18.76
C GLU A 85 4.14 10.51 -17.47
N GLN A 86 5.24 10.03 -16.90
CA GLN A 86 5.25 9.31 -15.63
C GLN A 86 4.76 10.19 -14.47
N THR A 87 5.17 11.46 -14.44
CA THR A 87 4.65 12.44 -13.48
C THR A 87 3.14 12.61 -13.63
N LYS A 88 2.64 12.56 -14.87
CA LYS A 88 1.21 12.63 -15.14
C LYS A 88 0.45 11.46 -14.55
N ILE A 89 0.94 10.25 -14.79
CA ILE A 89 0.36 9.00 -14.25
C ILE A 89 0.38 9.03 -12.71
N PHE A 90 1.51 9.44 -12.12
CA PHE A 90 1.65 9.56 -10.68
C PHE A 90 0.61 10.49 -10.05
N PHE A 91 0.38 11.69 -10.61
CA PHE A 91 -0.63 12.59 -10.05
C PHE A 91 -2.06 12.11 -10.28
N LEU A 92 -2.36 11.42 -11.39
CA LEU A 92 -3.67 10.77 -11.57
C LEU A 92 -3.92 9.73 -10.46
N PHE A 93 -2.89 8.94 -10.15
CA PHE A 93 -2.92 7.97 -9.06
C PHE A 93 -3.11 8.66 -7.69
N VAL A 94 -2.34 9.71 -7.39
CA VAL A 94 -2.49 10.49 -6.14
C VAL A 94 -3.92 11.02 -6.00
N ARG A 95 -4.50 11.61 -7.06
CA ARG A 95 -5.87 12.13 -7.02
C ARG A 95 -6.90 11.03 -6.74
N LYS A 96 -6.70 9.81 -7.23
CA LYS A 96 -7.56 8.66 -6.91
C LYS A 96 -7.46 8.29 -5.43
N ILE A 97 -6.24 8.21 -4.89
CA ILE A 97 -6.03 7.99 -3.46
C ILE A 97 -6.68 9.10 -2.62
N MET A 98 -6.53 10.36 -3.03
CA MET A 98 -7.15 11.49 -2.34
C MET A 98 -8.67 11.33 -2.27
N LYS A 99 -9.30 10.95 -3.39
CA LYS A 99 -10.74 10.72 -3.46
C LYS A 99 -11.17 9.57 -2.53
N GLU A 100 -10.47 8.45 -2.55
CA GLU A 100 -10.81 7.28 -1.71
C GLU A 100 -10.59 7.52 -0.22
N ARG A 101 -9.50 8.21 0.15
CA ARG A 101 -9.20 8.55 1.55
C ARG A 101 -9.94 9.80 2.04
N ARG A 102 -10.82 10.39 1.21
CA ARG A 102 -11.50 11.67 1.47
C ARG A 102 -10.53 12.77 1.91
N LEU A 103 -9.33 12.77 1.31
CA LEU A 103 -8.27 13.74 1.57
C LEU A 103 -8.50 14.97 0.69
N THR A 104 -8.66 16.13 1.33
CA THR A 104 -8.83 17.41 0.63
C THR A 104 -7.47 17.99 0.24
N ILE A 105 -7.46 18.86 -0.77
CA ILE A 105 -6.25 19.63 -1.13
C ILE A 105 -5.76 20.44 0.06
N ILE A 106 -6.67 20.99 0.88
CA ILE A 106 -6.32 21.74 2.10
C ILE A 106 -5.52 20.87 3.08
N LYS A 107 -5.98 19.66 3.38
CA LYS A 107 -5.28 18.74 4.29
C LYS A 107 -3.94 18.29 3.71
N LEU A 108 -3.88 18.08 2.40
CA LEU A 108 -2.64 17.73 1.74
C LEU A 108 -1.64 18.90 1.81
N ALA A 109 -2.08 20.12 1.52
CA ALA A 109 -1.26 21.32 1.56
C ALA A 109 -0.70 21.59 2.97
N GLN A 110 -1.53 21.45 4.00
CA GLN A 110 -1.10 21.49 5.41
C GLN A 110 -0.05 20.42 5.72
N GLY A 111 -0.25 19.19 5.21
CA GLY A 111 0.68 18.09 5.42
C GLY A 111 2.01 18.22 4.69
N LEU A 112 2.05 19.02 3.62
CA LEU A 112 3.24 19.32 2.84
C LEU A 112 3.91 20.64 3.25
N ASP A 113 3.30 21.41 4.17
CA ASP A 113 3.70 22.77 4.52
C ASP A 113 3.79 23.70 3.29
N MET A 114 2.72 23.69 2.47
CA MET A 114 2.65 24.45 1.21
C MET A 114 1.32 25.19 1.05
N GLU A 115 1.29 26.21 0.19
CA GLU A 115 0.05 26.89 -0.17
C GLU A 115 -0.90 25.98 -0.98
N VAL A 116 -2.20 26.07 -0.67
CA VAL A 116 -3.27 25.30 -1.33
C VAL A 116 -3.30 25.54 -2.85
N SER A 117 -3.12 26.79 -3.28
CA SER A 117 -3.03 27.21 -4.68
C SER A 117 -1.89 26.49 -5.40
N THR A 118 -0.70 26.50 -4.81
CA THR A 118 0.49 25.85 -5.36
C THR A 118 0.31 24.35 -5.50
N VAL A 119 -0.20 23.69 -4.45
CA VAL A 119 -0.47 22.24 -4.47
C VAL A 119 -1.51 21.89 -5.55
N SER A 120 -2.57 22.69 -5.66
CA SER A 120 -3.58 22.54 -6.71
C SER A 120 -2.99 22.70 -8.10
N ASP A 121 -2.22 23.76 -8.34
CA ASP A 121 -1.67 24.04 -9.67
C ASP A 121 -0.68 22.97 -10.13
N ILE A 122 0.14 22.45 -9.22
CA ILE A 122 1.05 21.34 -9.52
C ILE A 122 0.25 20.06 -9.76
N LEU A 123 -0.63 19.69 -8.83
CA LEU A 123 -1.41 18.45 -8.94
C LEU A 123 -2.24 18.41 -10.21
N TYR A 124 -2.77 19.55 -10.68
CA TYR A 124 -3.60 19.68 -11.87
C TYR A 124 -2.84 20.10 -13.14
N PHE A 125 -1.51 19.99 -13.13
CA PHE A 125 -0.61 20.29 -14.28
C PHE A 125 -0.70 21.70 -14.83
N ARG A 126 -1.19 22.66 -14.04
CA ARG A 126 -1.14 24.09 -14.37
C ARG A 126 0.26 24.67 -14.17
N ARG A 127 1.08 23.99 -13.36
CA ARG A 127 2.49 24.31 -13.11
C ARG A 127 3.34 23.03 -13.18
N GLY A 128 4.60 23.18 -13.56
CA GLY A 128 5.58 22.09 -13.50
C GLY A 128 5.77 21.58 -12.07
N ALA A 129 5.98 20.28 -11.94
CA ALA A 129 6.21 19.63 -10.65
C ALA A 129 7.70 19.51 -10.34
N PRO A 130 8.22 20.19 -9.31
CA PRO A 130 9.59 19.94 -8.87
C PRO A 130 9.70 18.54 -8.26
N GLY A 131 10.85 17.87 -8.44
CA GLY A 131 11.08 16.53 -7.87
C GLY A 131 10.92 16.48 -6.35
N SER A 132 11.25 17.58 -5.65
CA SER A 132 11.03 17.74 -4.21
C SER A 132 9.55 17.66 -3.83
N PHE A 133 8.65 18.20 -4.65
CA PHE A 133 7.20 18.09 -4.42
C PHE A 133 6.73 16.65 -4.57
N ILE A 134 7.18 15.95 -5.61
CA ILE A 134 6.84 14.53 -5.83
C ILE A 134 7.32 13.68 -4.66
N LYS A 135 8.55 13.94 -4.18
CA LYS A 135 9.13 13.26 -3.01
C LYS A 135 8.31 13.52 -1.74
N ALA A 136 8.01 14.79 -1.43
CA ALA A 136 7.22 15.16 -0.26
C ALA A 136 5.80 14.55 -0.31
N LEU A 137 5.18 14.55 -1.48
CA LEU A 137 3.86 13.95 -1.71
C LEU A 137 3.87 12.43 -1.51
N ALA A 138 4.88 11.75 -2.03
CA ALA A 138 5.05 10.31 -1.85
C ALA A 138 5.29 9.96 -0.38
N GLN A 139 6.11 10.73 0.33
CA GLN A 139 6.33 10.57 1.78
C GLN A 139 5.05 10.80 2.59
N PHE A 140 4.31 11.87 2.29
CA PHE A 140 3.04 12.17 2.95
C PHE A 140 2.02 11.04 2.79
N LEU A 141 1.95 10.45 1.60
CA LEU A 141 1.04 9.34 1.30
C LEU A 141 1.59 7.97 1.77
N ARG A 142 2.83 7.95 2.27
CA ARG A 142 3.58 6.77 2.72
C ARG A 142 3.78 5.74 1.62
N PHE A 143 4.22 6.20 0.45
CA PHE A 143 4.71 5.33 -0.61
C PHE A 143 6.12 4.87 -0.29
N GLU A 144 6.38 3.60 -0.57
CA GLU A 144 7.67 2.94 -0.36
C GLU A 144 8.32 2.64 -1.72
N GLY A 145 9.65 2.55 -1.76
CA GLY A 145 10.42 2.23 -2.96
C GLY A 145 11.00 3.46 -3.68
N GLU A 146 11.37 3.27 -4.95
CA GLU A 146 11.97 4.30 -5.82
C GLU A 146 10.98 4.76 -6.89
N LEU A 147 11.04 6.03 -7.29
CA LEU A 147 10.24 6.58 -8.39
C LEU A 147 11.17 7.08 -9.51
N THR A 148 11.98 6.17 -10.03
CA THR A 148 13.04 6.46 -11.02
C THR A 148 12.74 5.92 -12.41
N THR A 149 11.80 4.97 -12.53
CA THR A 149 11.47 4.30 -13.80
C THR A 149 9.97 4.11 -13.98
N GLU A 150 9.53 3.85 -15.21
CA GLU A 150 8.13 3.51 -15.52
C GLU A 150 7.71 2.21 -14.80
N VAL A 151 8.60 1.22 -14.77
CA VAL A 151 8.37 -0.06 -14.10
C VAL A 151 8.10 0.14 -12.61
N ALA A 152 8.95 0.93 -11.93
CA ALA A 152 8.78 1.20 -10.50
C ALA A 152 7.47 1.97 -10.21
N LEU A 153 7.08 2.90 -11.08
CA LEU A 153 5.80 3.59 -10.97
C LEU A 153 4.61 2.63 -11.10
N PHE A 154 4.63 1.71 -12.08
CA PHE A 154 3.55 0.74 -12.25
C PHE A 154 3.50 -0.29 -11.12
N GLN A 155 4.65 -0.72 -10.61
CA GLN A 155 4.71 -1.54 -9.39
C GLN A 155 4.08 -0.82 -8.20
N LEU A 156 4.35 0.48 -8.02
CA LEU A 156 3.70 1.28 -6.98
C LEU A 156 2.17 1.30 -7.14
N LEU A 157 1.67 1.56 -8.35
CA LEU A 157 0.24 1.53 -8.63
C LEU A 157 -0.36 0.15 -8.27
N GLU A 158 0.29 -0.93 -8.72
CA GLU A 158 -0.15 -2.30 -8.48
C GLU A 158 -0.16 -2.67 -7.00
N CYS A 159 0.88 -2.33 -6.25
CA CYS A 159 0.95 -2.53 -4.79
C CYS A 159 -0.21 -1.83 -4.06
N HIS A 160 -0.71 -0.72 -4.61
CA HIS A 160 -1.87 -0.01 -4.07
C HIS A 160 -3.21 -0.42 -4.70
N GLY A 161 -3.20 -1.43 -5.58
CA GLY A 161 -4.40 -1.97 -6.22
C GLY A 161 -4.92 -1.13 -7.37
N TYR A 162 -4.03 -0.51 -8.14
CA TYR A 162 -4.36 0.31 -9.31
C TYR A 162 -3.61 -0.14 -10.55
N GLU A 163 -4.12 0.28 -11.70
CA GLU A 163 -3.45 0.18 -13.00
C GLU A 163 -3.66 1.46 -13.80
N TYR A 164 -2.76 1.72 -14.74
CA TYR A 164 -2.89 2.82 -15.68
C TYR A 164 -3.46 2.32 -17.00
N SER A 165 -4.63 2.81 -17.40
CA SER A 165 -5.18 2.60 -18.74
C SER A 165 -4.58 3.64 -19.69
N LYS A 166 -3.77 3.16 -20.64
CA LYS A 166 -3.20 4.01 -21.71
C LYS A 166 -4.29 4.54 -22.64
N GLU A 167 -5.29 3.71 -22.96
CA GLU A 167 -6.42 4.07 -23.84
C GLU A 167 -7.25 5.22 -23.26
N GLU A 168 -7.60 5.14 -21.97
CA GLU A 168 -8.39 6.17 -21.29
C GLU A 168 -7.52 7.28 -20.67
N SER A 169 -6.19 7.14 -20.72
CA SER A 169 -5.23 8.03 -20.05
C SER A 169 -5.58 8.29 -18.58
N THR A 170 -5.98 7.22 -17.86
CA THR A 170 -6.52 7.30 -16.48
C THR A 170 -6.00 6.19 -15.59
N VAL A 171 -6.09 6.39 -14.28
CA VAL A 171 -5.75 5.37 -13.26
C VAL A 171 -7.02 4.74 -12.71
N ILE A 172 -7.09 3.42 -12.77
CA ILE A 172 -8.27 2.61 -12.44
C ILE A 172 -7.93 1.75 -11.23
N ALA A 173 -8.84 1.66 -10.26
CA ALA A 173 -8.69 0.74 -9.14
C ALA A 173 -9.02 -0.68 -9.61
N LYS A 174 -8.14 -1.65 -9.36
CA LYS A 174 -8.31 -3.07 -9.69
C LYS A 174 -9.47 -3.75 -8.93
N ARG A 175 -10.27 -3.00 -8.15
CA ARG A 175 -11.42 -3.51 -7.37
C ARG A 175 -12.69 -3.80 -8.18
N TYR A 176 -12.65 -3.77 -9.51
CA TYR A 176 -13.76 -4.21 -10.36
C TYR A 176 -13.29 -4.99 -11.59
N LEU A 177 -12.72 -6.17 -11.35
CA LEU A 177 -13.00 -7.31 -12.21
C LEU A 177 -13.80 -8.32 -11.38
N GLU A 178 -15.04 -7.94 -11.01
CA GLU A 178 -16.07 -8.97 -11.06
C GLU A 178 -16.09 -9.48 -12.50
N PRO A 179 -16.14 -10.80 -12.75
CA PRO A 179 -16.36 -11.30 -14.08
C PRO A 179 -17.75 -10.79 -14.51
N LYS A 180 -17.79 -9.69 -15.25
CA LYS A 180 -18.92 -9.41 -16.14
C LYS A 180 -18.94 -10.58 -17.10
N LEU A 181 -19.78 -11.57 -16.77
CA LEU A 181 -20.41 -12.53 -17.66
C LEU A 181 -19.63 -12.72 -18.96
N MET A 182 -18.82 -13.79 -19.01
CA MET A 182 -18.72 -14.54 -20.26
C MET A 182 -20.15 -14.92 -20.65
N LYS A 183 -20.83 -14.04 -21.39
CA LYS A 183 -21.94 -14.45 -22.21
C LYS A 183 -21.32 -15.37 -23.24
N PHE A 184 -21.57 -16.66 -23.04
CA PHE A 184 -21.60 -17.63 -24.12
C PHE A 184 -22.21 -16.96 -25.35
N VAL A 185 -21.39 -16.78 -26.38
CA VAL A 185 -21.90 -16.77 -27.74
C VAL A 185 -21.63 -18.18 -28.25
N GLN A 186 -22.56 -19.07 -27.96
CA GLN A 186 -22.86 -20.17 -28.86
C GLN A 186 -23.63 -19.56 -30.02
N SER A 187 -23.04 -19.58 -31.22
CA SER A 187 -23.69 -19.68 -32.54
C SER A 187 -22.58 -19.90 -33.56
#